data_AF-A0A0J0XWX4-F1
#
_entry.id   AF-A0A0J0XWX4-F1
#
_cell.length_a   1.000
_cell.length_b   1.000
_cell.length_c   1.000
_cell.angle_alpha   90.00
_cell.angle_beta   90.00
_cell.angle_gamma   90.00
#
_symmetry.space_group_name_H-M   'P 1'
#
loop_
_entity.id
_entity.type
_entity.pdbx_description
1 polymer ?
#
loop_
_entity_poly.entity_id
_entity_poly.type
_entity_poly.pdbx_seq_one_letter_code
_entity_poly.pdbx_strand_id
1 'polypeptide(L)'
;MSTSTETSTPRVRRPSPYRLPTLPAFLASFAPLHAAGWRLDVLSASDTSGARATSHSAAEDMISGADLQGRRLVRAYSFPRDRDGWRALMTLMGCIGEAVEELDHHPLLLAAPASDLPPDVVALTTGEGYVLHIATHTHTPMPPLGVQMEGKPAPGVTGKDIALAERVERAFGGLRDAGE
;
A
#
# COMPACT_ATOMS: atom_id res chain seq x y z
N MET A 1 44.51 33.14 16.75
CA MET A 1 43.97 31.78 16.87
C MET A 1 42.46 31.89 16.90
N SER A 2 41.79 31.68 15.77
CA SER A 2 40.33 31.81 15.66
C SER A 2 39.71 30.42 15.74
N THR A 3 38.95 30.15 16.81
CA THR A 3 38.18 28.92 16.98
C THR A 3 36.84 29.09 16.27
N SER A 4 36.68 28.47 15.10
CA SER A 4 35.38 28.34 14.44
C SER A 4 34.56 27.26 15.15
N THR A 5 33.54 27.65 15.89
CA THR A 5 32.49 26.73 16.37
C THR A 5 31.58 26.40 15.19
N GLU A 6 31.75 25.21 14.61
CA GLU A 6 30.78 24.62 13.68
C GLU A 6 29.51 24.22 14.45
N THR A 7 28.45 24.98 14.23
CA THR A 7 27.09 24.63 14.69
C THR A 7 26.55 23.53 13.78
N SER A 8 26.71 22.26 14.16
CA SER A 8 26.07 21.14 13.46
C SER A 8 24.56 21.23 13.64
N THR A 9 23.81 21.50 12.58
CA THR A 9 22.35 21.40 12.59
C THR A 9 21.95 19.95 12.89
N PRO A 10 21.01 19.69 13.82
CA PRO A 10 20.58 18.33 14.11
C PRO A 10 19.88 17.75 12.87
N ARG A 11 20.47 16.71 12.28
CA ARG A 11 19.80 15.90 11.25
C ARG A 11 18.54 15.30 11.86
N VAL A 12 17.38 15.83 11.48
CA VAL A 12 16.07 15.24 11.79
C VAL A 12 16.08 13.82 11.22
N ARG A 13 16.22 12.82 12.08
CA ARG A 13 16.17 11.42 11.67
C ARG A 13 14.77 11.13 11.17
N ARG A 14 14.66 10.71 9.91
CA ARG A 14 13.39 10.23 9.36
C ARG A 14 12.94 9.01 10.18
N PRO A 15 11.65 8.92 10.56
CA PRO A 15 11.12 7.73 11.21
C PRO A 15 11.35 6.47 10.37
N SER A 16 11.48 5.31 11.04
CA SER A 16 11.53 4.00 10.36
C SER A 16 10.32 3.82 9.45
N PRO A 17 10.47 3.28 8.23
CA PRO A 17 9.37 3.08 7.29
C PRO A 17 8.39 1.97 7.73
N TYR A 18 8.82 1.06 8.62
CA TYR A 18 7.97 0.04 9.23
C TYR A 18 7.06 0.57 10.34
N ARG A 19 7.14 1.86 10.62
CA ARG A 19 6.36 2.49 11.68
C ARG A 19 4.96 2.79 11.21
N LEU A 20 3.97 2.55 12.07
CA LEU A 20 2.63 3.08 11.88
C LEU A 20 2.70 4.61 11.80
N PRO A 21 2.30 5.23 10.67
CA PRO A 21 2.29 6.67 10.56
C PRO A 21 1.20 7.25 11.46
N THR A 22 1.39 8.49 11.89
CA THR A 22 0.31 9.25 12.52
C THR A 22 -0.80 9.48 11.50
N LEU A 23 -2.06 9.54 11.93
CA LEU A 23 -3.21 9.74 11.04
C LEU A 23 -3.03 10.96 10.07
N PRO A 24 -2.60 12.15 10.51
CA PRO A 24 -2.39 13.27 9.58
C PRO A 24 -1.35 12.98 8.50
N ALA A 25 -0.23 12.33 8.88
CA ALA A 25 0.81 11.95 7.93
C ALA A 25 0.32 10.89 6.94
N PHE A 26 -0.46 9.91 7.41
CA PHE A 26 -1.09 8.91 6.55
C PHE A 26 -2.02 9.58 5.54
N LEU A 27 -2.94 10.42 5.99
CA LEU A 27 -3.91 11.07 5.11
C LEU A 27 -3.23 11.94 4.04
N ALA A 28 -2.16 12.65 4.40
CA ALA A 28 -1.40 13.47 3.46
C ALA A 28 -0.76 12.62 2.35
N SER A 29 -0.17 11.48 2.69
CA SER A 29 0.46 10.57 1.71
C SER A 29 -0.56 9.72 0.95
N PHE A 30 -1.68 9.36 1.58
CA PHE A 30 -2.68 8.48 0.99
C PHE A 30 -3.64 9.20 0.05
N ALA A 31 -3.88 10.50 0.22
CA ALA A 31 -4.87 11.22 -0.61
C ALA A 31 -4.60 11.12 -2.13
N PRO A 32 -3.36 11.28 -2.64
CA PRO A 32 -3.06 11.05 -4.06
C PRO A 32 -3.31 9.60 -4.50
N LEU A 33 -2.91 8.62 -3.68
CA LEU A 33 -3.12 7.19 -3.97
C LEU A 33 -4.62 6.86 -4.02
N HIS A 34 -5.40 7.43 -3.12
CA HIS A 34 -6.85 7.29 -3.09
C HIS A 34 -7.51 7.83 -4.37
N ALA A 35 -7.03 8.98 -4.86
CA ALA A 35 -7.47 9.53 -6.14
C ALA A 35 -7.08 8.63 -7.33
N ALA A 36 -5.93 7.95 -7.25
CA ALA A 36 -5.50 6.95 -8.24
C ALA A 36 -6.24 5.60 -8.14
N GLY A 37 -7.14 5.45 -7.16
CA GLY A 37 -8.01 4.29 -6.99
C GLY A 37 -7.55 3.29 -5.94
N TRP A 38 -6.52 3.60 -5.15
CA TRP A 38 -6.18 2.78 -3.97
C TRP A 38 -7.26 2.91 -2.91
N ARG A 39 -7.54 1.80 -2.24
CA ARG A 39 -8.50 1.74 -1.13
C ARG A 39 -7.83 1.18 0.11
N LEU A 40 -8.34 1.59 1.27
CA LEU A 40 -8.01 0.99 2.55
C LEU A 40 -9.06 -0.08 2.83
N ASP A 41 -8.62 -1.31 3.04
CA ASP A 41 -9.48 -2.46 3.28
C ASP A 41 -9.16 -3.10 4.63
N VAL A 42 -10.13 -3.83 5.20
CA VAL A 42 -9.96 -4.56 6.46
C VAL A 42 -9.21 -5.87 6.18
N LEU A 43 -8.20 -6.17 6.99
CA LEU A 43 -7.57 -7.49 6.99
C LEU A 43 -8.59 -8.53 7.44
N SER A 44 -8.88 -9.51 6.57
CA SER A 44 -9.75 -10.62 6.95
C SER A 44 -9.05 -11.50 7.98
N ALA A 45 -9.83 -12.20 8.81
CA ALA A 45 -9.29 -13.15 9.80
C ALA A 45 -8.47 -14.29 9.18
N SER A 46 -8.62 -14.56 7.87
CA SER A 46 -7.77 -15.47 7.10
C SER A 46 -6.36 -14.93 6.85
N ASP A 47 -6.23 -13.60 6.76
CA ASP A 47 -4.97 -12.91 6.45
C ASP A 47 -4.14 -12.65 7.72
N THR A 48 -4.80 -12.74 8.87
CA THR A 48 -4.20 -12.68 10.20
C THR A 48 -4.14 -14.08 10.76
N SER A 49 -3.03 -14.79 10.52
CA SER A 49 -2.70 -15.99 11.28
C SER A 49 -2.53 -15.61 12.76
N GLY A 50 -3.63 -15.56 13.53
CA GLY A 50 -3.61 -15.47 14.99
C GLY A 50 -4.61 -14.56 15.71
N ALA A 51 -5.47 -13.76 15.07
CA ALA A 51 -6.41 -12.92 15.84
C ALA A 51 -7.79 -12.78 15.19
N ARG A 52 -8.83 -13.17 15.95
CA ARG A 52 -10.24 -12.90 15.61
C ARG A 52 -10.49 -11.40 15.66
N ALA A 53 -10.82 -10.80 14.51
CA ALA A 53 -11.46 -9.48 14.46
C ALA A 53 -12.88 -9.63 13.88
N THR A 54 -13.84 -9.03 14.59
CA THR A 54 -15.26 -8.94 14.19
C THR A 54 -15.44 -7.89 13.10
N SER A 55 -16.24 -8.23 12.09
CA SER A 55 -16.55 -7.37 10.95
C SER A 55 -17.32 -6.11 11.37
N HIS A 56 -16.69 -4.94 11.32
CA HIS A 56 -17.35 -3.65 11.36
C HIS A 56 -17.09 -2.87 10.06
N SER A 57 -18.06 -2.07 9.66
CA SER A 57 -18.05 -1.26 8.45
C SER A 57 -16.84 -0.33 8.40
N ALA A 58 -16.01 -0.45 7.37
CA ALA A 58 -14.79 0.35 7.18
C ALA A 58 -15.04 1.87 7.11
N ALA A 59 -16.28 2.31 6.85
CA ALA A 59 -16.65 3.71 6.79
C ALA A 59 -16.84 4.36 8.19
N GLU A 60 -17.27 3.59 9.20
CA GLU A 60 -17.48 4.14 10.56
C GLU A 60 -16.16 4.26 11.35
N ASP A 61 -15.20 3.38 11.09
CA ASP A 61 -13.89 3.40 11.76
C ASP A 61 -12.98 4.56 11.31
N MET A 62 -13.21 5.12 10.12
CA MET A 62 -12.45 6.30 9.65
C MET A 62 -12.74 7.56 10.48
N ILE A 63 -13.92 7.63 11.10
CA ILE A 63 -14.38 8.79 11.87
C ILE A 63 -13.87 8.74 13.34
N SER A 64 -13.46 7.58 13.85
CA SER A 64 -12.97 7.44 15.24
C SER A 64 -11.46 7.63 15.44
N GLY A 65 -10.70 7.89 14.36
CA GLY A 65 -9.24 8.02 14.41
C GLY A 65 -8.53 6.75 13.96
N ALA A 66 -8.86 6.31 12.74
CA ALA A 66 -8.44 5.07 12.08
C ALA A 66 -7.12 4.49 12.59
N ASP A 67 -7.24 3.43 13.39
CA ASP A 67 -6.14 2.51 13.63
C ASP A 67 -5.78 1.87 12.27
N LEU A 68 -4.56 2.15 11.80
CA LEU A 68 -4.01 1.53 10.58
C LEU A 68 -3.68 0.06 10.79
N GLN A 69 -3.75 -0.42 12.03
CA GLN A 69 -3.73 -1.84 12.35
C GLN A 69 -5.03 -2.51 11.89
N GLY A 70 -4.93 -3.79 11.52
CA GLY A 70 -6.04 -4.53 10.92
C GLY A 70 -6.40 -4.04 9.52
N ARG A 71 -5.55 -3.23 8.86
CA ARG A 71 -5.80 -2.68 7.53
C ARG A 71 -4.76 -3.10 6.50
N ARG A 72 -5.17 -3.06 5.23
CA ARG A 72 -4.31 -3.21 4.06
C ARG A 72 -4.65 -2.17 3.01
N LEU A 73 -3.68 -1.84 2.16
CA LEU A 73 -3.91 -1.09 0.94
C LEU A 73 -4.21 -2.06 -0.20
N VAL A 74 -5.25 -1.76 -0.99
CA VAL A 74 -5.65 -2.58 -2.15
C VAL A 74 -5.84 -1.73 -3.40
N ARG A 75 -5.48 -2.30 -4.56
CA ARG A 75 -5.69 -1.71 -5.88
C ARG A 75 -5.85 -2.79 -6.94
N ALA A 76 -6.72 -2.55 -7.92
CA ALA A 76 -6.84 -3.40 -9.10
C ALA A 76 -6.62 -2.58 -10.38
N TYR A 77 -5.74 -3.06 -11.26
CA TYR A 77 -5.49 -2.48 -12.57
C TYR A 77 -6.13 -3.37 -13.63
N SER A 78 -6.74 -2.76 -14.65
CA SER A 78 -7.38 -3.47 -15.76
C SER A 78 -6.60 -3.23 -17.04
N PHE A 79 -6.43 -4.29 -17.82
CA PHE A 79 -5.73 -4.29 -19.08
C PHE A 79 -6.59 -4.97 -20.15
N PRO A 80 -6.57 -4.50 -21.42
CA PRO A 80 -7.31 -5.14 -22.50
C PRO A 80 -7.03 -6.64 -22.65
N ARG A 81 -8.02 -7.42 -23.10
CA ARG A 81 -7.88 -8.87 -23.35
C ARG A 81 -7.20 -9.17 -24.69
N ASP A 82 -6.07 -8.54 -24.94
CA ASP A 82 -5.28 -8.73 -26.15
C ASP A 82 -3.80 -8.89 -25.83
N ARG A 83 -2.98 -8.99 -26.88
CA ARG A 83 -1.53 -9.19 -26.74
C ARG A 83 -0.86 -8.01 -26.04
N ASP A 84 -1.29 -6.80 -26.31
CA ASP A 84 -0.62 -5.60 -25.84
C ASP A 84 -1.04 -5.28 -24.40
N GLY A 85 -2.30 -5.55 -24.03
CA GLY A 85 -2.75 -5.57 -22.64
C GLY A 85 -2.03 -6.60 -21.79
N TRP A 86 -1.79 -7.81 -22.31
CA TRP A 86 -0.96 -8.82 -21.62
C TRP A 86 0.49 -8.35 -21.43
N ARG A 87 1.08 -7.72 -22.45
CA ARG A 87 2.44 -7.15 -22.33
C ARG A 87 2.49 -6.06 -21.28
N ALA A 88 1.55 -5.12 -21.30
CA ALA A 88 1.49 -4.03 -20.33
C ALA A 88 1.33 -4.54 -18.89
N LEU A 89 0.47 -5.55 -18.68
CA LEU A 89 0.33 -6.27 -17.41
C LEU A 89 1.69 -6.83 -16.94
N MET A 90 2.38 -7.59 -17.80
CA MET A 90 3.67 -8.20 -17.46
C MET A 90 4.76 -7.15 -17.22
N THR A 91 4.77 -6.05 -17.97
CA THR A 91 5.69 -4.93 -17.74
C THR A 91 5.46 -4.30 -16.37
N LEU A 92 4.19 -4.03 -16.00
CA LEU A 92 3.88 -3.52 -14.67
C LEU A 92 4.30 -4.49 -13.57
N MET A 93 4.04 -5.79 -13.75
CA MET A 93 4.49 -6.83 -12.81
C MET A 93 6.02 -6.84 -12.64
N GLY A 94 6.78 -6.64 -13.72
CA GLY A 94 8.24 -6.48 -13.66
C GLY A 94 8.66 -5.28 -12.81
N CYS A 95 8.07 -4.11 -13.04
CA CYS A 95 8.35 -2.90 -12.25
C CYS A 95 7.96 -3.08 -10.77
N ILE A 96 6.89 -3.83 -10.48
CA ILE A 96 6.51 -4.16 -9.11
C ILE A 96 7.57 -5.06 -8.47
N GLY A 97 8.08 -6.07 -9.21
CA GLY A 97 9.16 -6.93 -8.73
C GLY A 97 10.41 -6.13 -8.31
N GLU A 98 10.84 -5.18 -9.13
CA GLU A 98 11.94 -4.28 -8.79
C GLU A 98 11.65 -3.46 -7.52
N ALA A 99 10.43 -2.91 -7.40
CA ALA A 99 10.03 -2.15 -6.22
C ALA A 99 10.00 -3.01 -4.95
N VAL A 100 9.58 -4.28 -5.06
CA VAL A 100 9.59 -5.25 -3.95
C VAL A 100 11.00 -5.52 -3.48
N GLU A 101 11.95 -5.74 -4.39
CA GLU A 101 13.36 -5.97 -4.06
C GLU A 101 14.01 -4.74 -3.43
N GLU A 102 13.80 -3.55 -4.00
CA GLU A 102 14.36 -2.31 -3.48
C GLU A 102 13.83 -1.94 -2.09
N LEU A 103 12.54 -2.15 -1.86
CA LEU A 103 11.87 -1.77 -0.61
C LEU A 103 11.91 -2.89 0.42
N ASP A 104 12.30 -4.11 0.05
CA ASP A 104 12.18 -5.32 0.89
C ASP A 104 10.77 -5.41 1.52
N HIS A 105 9.75 -5.35 0.65
CA HIS A 105 8.35 -5.31 1.07
C HIS A 105 7.47 -6.05 0.07
N HIS A 106 6.88 -7.17 0.49
CA HIS A 106 6.28 -8.14 -0.41
C HIS A 106 4.74 -8.08 -0.32
N PRO A 107 4.04 -7.54 -1.34
CA PRO A 107 2.59 -7.55 -1.40
C PRO A 107 2.05 -8.91 -1.83
N LEU A 108 0.75 -9.13 -1.64
CA LEU A 108 0.00 -10.13 -2.38
C LEU A 108 -0.29 -9.60 -3.78
N LEU A 109 0.01 -10.41 -4.80
CA LEU A 109 -0.26 -10.12 -6.21
C LEU A 109 -1.14 -11.22 -6.78
N LEU A 110 -2.22 -10.83 -7.45
CA LEU A 110 -3.11 -11.72 -8.17
C LEU A 110 -3.31 -11.18 -9.59
N ALA A 111 -2.86 -11.94 -10.58
CA ALA A 111 -3.01 -11.61 -11.99
C ALA A 111 -3.85 -12.69 -12.68
N ALA A 112 -5.03 -12.32 -13.18
CA ALA A 112 -5.94 -13.24 -13.84
C ALA A 112 -6.88 -12.50 -14.81
N PRO A 113 -7.53 -13.19 -15.75
CA PRO A 113 -8.70 -12.65 -16.44
C PRO A 113 -9.78 -12.24 -15.43
N ALA A 114 -10.51 -11.16 -15.70
CA ALA A 114 -11.58 -10.67 -14.83
C ALA A 114 -12.66 -11.73 -14.54
N SER A 115 -12.89 -12.67 -15.47
CA SER A 115 -13.84 -13.77 -15.32
C SER A 115 -13.50 -14.77 -14.22
N ASP A 116 -12.22 -14.83 -13.84
CA ASP A 116 -11.68 -15.84 -12.93
C ASP A 116 -11.50 -15.27 -11.52
N LEU A 117 -11.83 -13.99 -11.34
CA LEU A 117 -11.61 -13.26 -10.11
C LEU A 117 -12.84 -13.25 -9.20
N PRO A 118 -12.60 -13.23 -7.87
CA PRO A 118 -13.66 -13.01 -6.90
C PRO A 118 -14.45 -11.71 -7.16
N PRO A 119 -15.78 -11.68 -6.88
CA PRO A 119 -16.62 -10.51 -7.17
C PRO A 119 -16.16 -9.21 -6.49
N ASP A 120 -15.58 -9.30 -5.30
CA ASP A 120 -15.01 -8.16 -4.56
C ASP A 120 -13.80 -7.55 -5.27
N VAL A 121 -12.95 -8.38 -5.88
CA VAL A 121 -11.84 -7.88 -6.71
C VAL A 121 -12.36 -7.29 -8.02
N VAL A 122 -13.33 -7.95 -8.66
CA VAL A 122 -13.95 -7.44 -9.91
C VAL A 122 -14.61 -6.08 -9.67
N ALA A 123 -15.23 -5.85 -8.52
CA ALA A 123 -15.84 -4.58 -8.16
C ALA A 123 -14.84 -3.40 -8.10
N LEU A 124 -13.53 -3.68 -8.03
CA LEU A 124 -12.47 -2.65 -8.06
C LEU A 124 -12.00 -2.31 -9.49
N THR A 125 -12.57 -2.97 -10.50
CA THR A 125 -12.13 -2.90 -11.90
C THR A 125 -13.21 -2.34 -12.82
N THR A 126 -12.86 -2.08 -14.08
CA THR A 126 -13.84 -1.71 -15.13
C THR A 126 -14.54 -2.91 -15.77
N GLY A 127 -14.34 -4.14 -15.26
CA GLY A 127 -15.19 -5.30 -15.55
C GLY A 127 -14.76 -6.21 -16.69
N GLU A 128 -13.71 -5.89 -17.47
CA GLU A 128 -13.26 -6.73 -18.58
C GLU A 128 -11.73 -6.77 -18.70
N GLY A 129 -11.20 -7.85 -19.29
CA GLY A 129 -9.79 -7.98 -19.60
C GLY A 129 -8.95 -8.77 -18.60
N TYR A 130 -7.64 -8.51 -18.61
CA TYR A 130 -6.74 -8.98 -17.56
C TYR A 130 -6.73 -8.01 -16.40
N VAL A 131 -6.64 -8.52 -15.19
CA VAL A 131 -6.64 -7.72 -13.98
C VAL A 131 -5.41 -8.08 -13.16
N LEU A 132 -4.72 -7.04 -12.68
CA LEU A 132 -3.72 -7.16 -11.63
C LEU A 132 -4.29 -6.58 -10.34
N HIS A 133 -4.55 -7.43 -9.36
CA HIS A 133 -4.89 -7.03 -8.01
C HIS A 133 -3.67 -7.07 -7.11
N ILE A 134 -3.48 -6.00 -6.34
CA ILE A 134 -2.39 -5.82 -5.40
C ILE A 134 -3.01 -5.55 -4.03
N ALA A 135 -2.54 -6.27 -3.02
CA ALA A 135 -2.89 -6.04 -1.63
C ALA A 135 -1.62 -6.01 -0.77
N THR A 136 -1.43 -4.98 0.04
CA THR A 136 -0.21 -4.81 0.85
C THR A 136 -0.49 -4.32 2.25
N HIS A 137 0.23 -4.89 3.21
CA HIS A 137 0.28 -4.47 4.60
C HIS A 137 1.60 -4.94 5.23
N THR A 138 1.94 -4.38 6.38
CA THR A 138 3.09 -4.80 7.18
C THR A 138 2.65 -5.77 8.27
N HIS A 139 3.20 -6.98 8.26
CA HIS A 139 2.87 -8.03 9.25
C HIS A 139 3.33 -7.71 10.68
N THR A 140 4.47 -7.04 10.83
CA THR A 140 5.06 -6.72 12.14
C THR A 140 5.46 -5.25 12.20
N PRO A 141 4.50 -4.31 12.33
CA PRO A 141 4.81 -2.90 12.31
C PRO A 141 5.43 -2.44 13.64
N MET A 142 6.13 -1.32 13.59
CA MET A 142 6.60 -0.60 14.78
C MET A 142 5.51 0.37 15.28
N PRO A 143 5.39 0.59 16.60
CA PRO A 143 4.41 1.52 17.16
C PRO A 143 4.65 2.94 16.65
N PRO A 144 3.64 3.83 16.62
CA PRO A 144 3.85 5.23 16.22
C PRO A 144 4.93 5.94 17.06
N LEU A 145 5.52 7.00 16.50
CA LEU A 145 6.64 7.67 17.16
C LEU A 145 6.14 8.37 18.42
N GLY A 146 6.80 8.12 19.56
CA GLY A 146 6.41 8.71 20.84
C GLY A 146 5.18 8.09 21.50
N VAL A 147 4.63 7.01 20.93
CA VAL A 147 3.50 6.28 21.51
C VAL A 147 4.00 4.99 22.17
N GLN A 148 3.74 4.85 23.47
CA GLN A 148 3.85 3.57 24.15
C GLN A 148 2.56 2.80 23.93
N MET A 149 2.66 1.61 23.34
CA MET A 149 1.53 0.71 23.15
C MET A 149 1.62 -0.43 24.16
N GLU A 150 0.47 -0.83 24.71
CA GLU A 150 0.39 -2.07 25.47
C GLU A 150 0.39 -3.26 24.50
N GLY A 151 1.46 -4.04 24.52
CA GLY A 151 1.61 -5.21 23.67
C GLY A 151 2.27 -4.94 22.31
N LYS A 152 2.26 -5.96 21.45
CA LYS A 152 2.84 -5.87 20.09
C LYS A 152 1.81 -5.24 19.15
N PRO A 153 2.21 -4.27 18.30
CA PRO A 153 1.35 -3.77 17.25
C PRO A 153 0.85 -4.91 16.35
N ALA A 154 -0.44 -4.91 16.05
CA ALA A 154 -1.05 -5.81 15.09
C ALA A 154 -0.63 -5.43 13.65
N PRO A 155 -0.76 -6.35 12.68
CA PRO A 155 -0.48 -6.07 11.28
C PRO A 155 -1.24 -4.85 10.78
N GLY A 156 -0.66 -4.06 9.88
CA GLY A 156 -1.29 -2.82 9.43
C GLY A 156 -0.51 -2.07 8.36
N VAL A 157 -1.04 -0.91 7.96
CA VAL A 157 -0.45 -0.08 6.91
C VAL A 157 0.64 0.82 7.48
N THR A 158 1.85 0.75 6.90
CA THR A 158 3.01 1.55 7.27
C THR A 158 3.52 2.40 6.11
N GLY A 159 4.62 3.14 6.34
CA GLY A 159 5.30 3.88 5.29
C GLY A 159 5.81 3.00 4.14
N LYS A 160 6.13 1.72 4.38
CA LYS A 160 6.51 0.78 3.31
C LYS A 160 5.37 0.48 2.35
N ASP A 161 4.17 0.29 2.87
CA ASP A 161 2.97 0.03 2.08
C ASP A 161 2.64 1.21 1.17
N ILE A 162 2.73 2.42 1.73
CA ILE A 162 2.53 3.68 1.00
C ILE A 162 3.61 3.85 -0.08
N ALA A 163 4.89 3.68 0.28
CA ALA A 163 5.99 3.84 -0.67
C ALA A 163 5.94 2.85 -1.83
N LEU A 164 5.52 1.60 -1.55
CA LEU A 164 5.28 0.60 -2.58
C LEU A 164 4.16 1.08 -3.51
N ALA A 165 2.99 1.45 -2.97
CA ALA A 165 1.85 1.95 -3.75
C ALA A 165 2.22 3.15 -4.63
N GLU A 166 2.97 4.12 -4.11
CA GLU A 166 3.49 5.26 -4.87
C GLU A 166 4.38 4.85 -6.04
N ARG A 167 5.24 3.84 -5.84
CA ARG A 167 6.14 3.34 -6.89
C ARG A 167 5.38 2.59 -7.97
N VAL A 168 4.37 1.80 -7.60
CA VAL A 168 3.48 1.12 -8.55
C VAL A 168 2.69 2.15 -9.36
N GLU A 169 2.11 3.17 -8.74
CA GLU A 169 1.37 4.21 -9.47
C GLU A 169 2.26 4.97 -10.45
N ARG A 170 3.51 5.27 -10.09
CA ARG A 170 4.47 5.89 -11.01
C ARG A 170 4.76 5.00 -12.22
N ALA A 171 4.97 3.71 -11.99
CA ALA A 171 5.20 2.75 -13.06
C ALA A 171 3.97 2.63 -13.97
N PHE A 172 2.77 2.55 -13.39
CA PHE A 172 1.53 2.47 -14.16
C PHE A 172 1.24 3.75 -14.95
N GLY A 173 1.47 4.93 -14.35
CA GLY A 173 1.38 6.22 -15.06
C GLY A 173 2.29 6.28 -16.28
N GLY A 174 3.56 5.88 -16.12
CA GLY A 174 4.51 5.84 -17.24
C GLY A 174 4.11 4.87 -18.37
N LEU A 175 3.40 3.78 -18.06
CA LEU A 175 2.86 2.87 -19.07
C LEU A 175 1.70 3.47 -19.86
N ARG A 176 0.84 4.26 -19.20
CA ARG A 176 -0.28 4.93 -19.85
C ARG A 176 0.22 6.01 -20.80
N ASP A 177 1.18 6.80 -20.36
CA ASP A 177 1.74 7.90 -21.14
C ASP A 177 2.55 7.42 -22.36
N ALA A 178 3.07 6.19 -22.34
CA ALA A 178 3.81 5.59 -23.45
C ALA A 178 2.92 4.93 -24.52
N GLY A 179 1.62 4.75 -24.22
CA GLY A 179 0.64 4.14 -25.12
C GLY A 179 -0.26 5.12 -25.87
N GLU A 180 -0.16 6.42 -25.55
CA GLU A 180 -0.77 7.54 -26.31
C GLU A 180 0.21 8.08 -27.37
#